data_AF-A0A2K3KWS4-F1
#
_entry.id   AF-A0A2K3KWS4-F1
#
_cell.length_a   1.000
_cell.length_b   1.000
_cell.length_c   1.000
_cell.angle_alpha   90.00
_cell.angle_beta   90.00
_cell.angle_gamma   90.00
#
_symmetry.space_group_name_H-M   'P 1'
#
loop_
_entity.id
_entity.type
_entity.pdbx_description
1 polymer ?
#
loop_
_entity_poly.entity_id
_entity_poly.type
_entity_poly.pdbx_seq_one_letter_code
_entity_poly.pdbx_strand_id
1 'polypeptide(L)'
;IIFIISSSSSSSSPSPPSSSNFNLTQILSNDPSHSFDIASSEFQSLKIDSEINPNGPLTIFVPEDSAFTNAAGYIVLPVENKYFTWQCHMLCGYFSTSVLRQTAKDWLIAVVRGQNNSKYKM
;
A
#
# COMPACT_ATOMS: atom_id res chain seq x y z
N ILE A 1 -0.69 -4.76 9.33
CA ILE A 1 -1.73 -5.49 8.56
C ILE A 1 -1.53 -5.14 7.08
N ILE A 2 -1.83 -6.04 6.14
CA ILE A 2 -1.69 -5.78 4.70
C ILE A 2 -3.07 -5.49 4.14
N PHE A 3 -3.28 -4.30 3.56
CA PHE A 3 -4.50 -4.00 2.81
C PHE A 3 -4.26 -4.26 1.34
N ILE A 4 -5.13 -5.09 0.75
CA ILE A 4 -5.07 -5.35 -0.68
C ILE A 4 -6.24 -4.62 -1.32
N ILE A 5 -5.92 -3.70 -2.22
CA ILE A 5 -6.90 -2.90 -2.91
C ILE A 5 -6.96 -3.37 -4.38
N SER A 6 -8.10 -3.92 -4.76
CA SER A 6 -8.41 -4.22 -6.15
C SER A 6 -9.53 -3.29 -6.60
N SER A 7 -9.25 -2.44 -7.59
CA SER A 7 -10.29 -1.79 -8.38
C SER A 7 -10.99 -2.85 -9.22
N SER A 8 -12.15 -3.33 -8.76
CA SER A 8 -13.01 -4.22 -9.54
C SER A 8 -13.64 -3.42 -10.68
N SER A 9 -13.17 -3.59 -11.92
CA SER A 9 -13.91 -3.15 -13.10
C SER A 9 -15.12 -4.07 -13.31
N SER A 10 -16.26 -3.74 -12.71
CA SER A 10 -17.53 -4.39 -13.01
C SER A 10 -18.02 -3.98 -14.40
N SER A 11 -17.67 -4.79 -15.40
CA SER A 11 -18.18 -4.71 -16.78
C SER A 11 -19.63 -5.18 -16.85
N SER A 12 -20.59 -4.23 -16.97
CA SER A 12 -21.79 -4.35 -17.83
C SER A 12 -22.81 -3.21 -17.57
N SER A 13 -22.68 -2.07 -18.27
CA SER A 13 -23.77 -1.18 -18.75
C SER A 13 -23.22 0.17 -19.25
N PRO A 14 -23.74 0.74 -20.35
CA PRO A 14 -23.36 2.08 -20.79
C PRO A 14 -24.15 3.12 -19.99
N SER A 15 -23.67 3.43 -18.80
CA SER A 15 -24.04 4.64 -18.07
C SER A 15 -22.74 5.37 -17.74
N PRO A 16 -22.71 6.72 -17.79
CA PRO A 16 -21.48 7.46 -17.52
C PRO A 16 -20.91 6.95 -16.19
N PRO A 17 -19.64 6.52 -16.14
CA PRO A 17 -19.08 5.95 -14.94
C PRO A 17 -19.18 7.03 -13.87
N SER A 18 -20.10 6.81 -12.93
CA SER A 18 -20.05 7.50 -11.66
C SER A 18 -18.72 7.05 -11.09
N SER A 19 -17.72 7.93 -11.15
CA SER A 19 -16.43 7.76 -10.53
C SER A 19 -16.71 7.44 -9.06
N SER A 20 -16.76 6.15 -8.72
CA SER A 20 -16.68 5.72 -7.34
C SER A 20 -15.31 6.18 -6.90
N ASN A 21 -15.24 7.38 -6.33
CA ASN A 21 -14.01 7.96 -5.84
C ASN A 21 -13.47 6.94 -4.84
N PHE A 22 -12.41 6.29 -5.27
CA PHE A 22 -11.70 5.33 -4.46
C PHE A 22 -11.18 6.09 -3.23
N ASN A 23 -11.70 5.78 -2.05
CA ASN A 23 -11.39 6.53 -0.83
C ASN A 23 -10.66 5.61 0.16
N LEU A 24 -9.33 5.73 0.22
CA LEU A 24 -8.52 4.95 1.15
C LEU A 24 -8.93 5.18 2.59
N THR A 25 -9.24 6.41 2.98
CA THR A 25 -9.64 6.70 4.35
C THR A 25 -10.92 5.97 4.75
N GLN A 26 -11.89 5.79 3.84
CA GLN A 26 -13.06 4.96 4.12
C GLN A 26 -12.72 3.47 4.28
N ILE A 27 -11.77 2.95 3.48
CA ILE A 27 -11.34 1.55 3.58
C ILE A 27 -10.66 1.30 4.93
N LEU A 28 -9.80 2.22 5.35
CA LEU A 28 -9.10 2.15 6.63
C LEU A 28 -10.05 2.29 7.82
N SER A 29 -11.01 3.22 7.76
CA SER A 29 -12.02 3.38 8.81
C SER A 29 -13.00 2.22 8.93
N ASN A 30 -13.11 1.36 7.91
CA ASN A 30 -14.00 0.20 7.93
C ASN A 30 -13.40 -1.01 8.67
N ASP A 31 -12.16 -0.94 9.14
CA ASP A 31 -11.53 -1.97 9.97
C ASP A 31 -11.60 -1.59 11.46
N PRO A 32 -12.58 -2.10 12.24
CA PRO A 32 -12.72 -1.74 13.65
C PRO A 32 -11.68 -2.41 14.55
N SER A 33 -10.87 -3.34 14.03
CA SER A 33 -9.90 -4.09 14.85
C SER A 33 -8.55 -3.38 14.97
N HIS A 34 -8.33 -2.36 14.15
CA HIS A 34 -7.05 -1.68 14.00
C HIS A 34 -7.24 -0.16 13.89
N SER A 35 -6.25 0.59 14.33
CA SER A 35 -6.27 2.06 14.27
C SER A 35 -5.34 2.57 13.18
N PHE A 36 -5.89 3.35 12.25
CA PHE A 36 -5.19 3.90 11.09
C PHE A 36 -5.42 5.42 10.95
N ASP A 37 -5.65 6.11 12.06
CA ASP A 37 -6.00 7.54 12.05
C ASP A 37 -4.83 8.37 11.52
N ILE A 38 -3.59 8.00 11.89
CA ILE A 38 -2.38 8.69 11.43
C ILE A 38 -2.17 8.45 9.93
N ALA A 39 -2.27 7.20 9.48
CA ALA A 39 -2.13 6.85 8.07
C ALA A 39 -3.20 7.55 7.22
N SER A 40 -4.45 7.57 7.68
CA SER A 40 -5.56 8.24 7.00
C SER A 40 -5.33 9.74 6.88
N SER A 41 -4.83 10.38 7.96
CA SER A 41 -4.50 11.81 7.95
C SER A 41 -3.35 12.13 6.99
N GLU A 42 -2.32 11.30 6.92
CA GLU A 42 -1.19 11.47 6.00
C GLU A 42 -1.62 11.29 4.54
N PHE A 43 -2.46 10.29 4.22
CA PHE A 43 -3.00 10.10 2.87
C PHE A 43 -3.78 11.31 2.36
N GLN A 44 -4.60 11.92 3.21
CA GLN A 44 -5.32 13.15 2.87
C GLN A 44 -4.37 14.35 2.74
N SER A 45 -3.43 14.51 3.69
CA SER A 45 -2.50 15.65 3.72
C SER A 45 -1.55 15.66 2.53
N LEU A 46 -1.06 14.49 2.13
CA LEU A 46 -0.15 14.29 1.01
C LEU A 46 -0.88 14.09 -0.32
N LYS A 47 -2.23 14.08 -0.31
CA LYS A 47 -3.09 13.86 -1.48
C LYS A 47 -2.82 12.55 -2.22
N ILE A 48 -2.34 11.53 -1.51
CA ILE A 48 -2.03 10.21 -2.08
C ILE A 48 -3.29 9.60 -2.71
N ASP A 49 -4.46 9.81 -2.10
CA ASP A 49 -5.76 9.36 -2.62
C ASP A 49 -6.03 9.83 -4.06
N SER A 50 -5.56 11.03 -4.42
CA SER A 50 -5.79 11.62 -5.73
C SER A 50 -4.87 11.08 -6.83
N GLU A 51 -3.78 10.43 -6.43
CA GLU A 51 -2.74 9.93 -7.33
C GLU A 51 -2.85 8.42 -7.57
N ILE A 52 -3.67 7.73 -6.77
CA ILE A 52 -3.94 6.31 -6.98
C ILE A 52 -4.66 6.16 -8.30
N ASN A 53 -3.93 5.63 -9.28
CA ASN A 53 -4.45 5.38 -10.61
C ASN A 53 -5.64 4.40 -10.50
N PRO A 54 -6.86 4.81 -10.87
CA PRO A 54 -8.02 3.93 -10.82
C PRO A 54 -7.92 2.76 -11.81
N ASN A 55 -6.99 2.83 -12.78
CA ASN A 55 -6.92 1.91 -13.91
C ASN A 55 -6.07 0.65 -13.66
N GLY A 56 -5.48 0.46 -12.46
CA GLY A 56 -4.65 -0.71 -12.16
C GLY A 56 -4.70 -1.14 -10.69
N PRO A 57 -4.45 -2.42 -10.40
CA PRO A 57 -4.41 -2.90 -9.02
C PRO A 57 -3.21 -2.32 -8.28
N LEU A 58 -3.40 -2.03 -6.99
CA LEU A 58 -2.39 -1.45 -6.12
C LEU A 58 -2.42 -2.16 -4.77
N THR A 59 -1.27 -2.63 -4.31
CA THR A 59 -1.14 -3.22 -2.96
C THR A 59 -0.46 -2.19 -2.06
N ILE A 60 -1.08 -1.83 -0.93
CA ILE A 60 -0.56 -0.82 0.00
C ILE A 60 -0.32 -1.46 1.38
N PHE A 61 0.90 -1.31 1.88
CA PHE A 61 1.28 -1.72 3.23
C PHE A 61 1.04 -0.55 4.20
N VAL A 62 -0.12 -0.57 4.88
CA VAL A 62 -0.48 0.52 5.78
C VAL A 62 -0.01 0.22 7.20
N PRO A 63 0.88 1.05 7.78
CA PRO A 63 1.24 0.94 9.18
C PRO A 63 0.04 1.29 10.08
N GLU A 64 -0.10 0.54 11.17
CA GLU A 64 -1.04 0.88 12.26
C GLU A 64 -0.49 2.06 13.07
N ASP A 65 -1.36 2.79 13.78
CA ASP A 65 -0.98 3.97 14.55
C ASP A 65 0.17 3.70 15.56
N SER A 66 0.21 2.49 16.13
CA SER A 66 1.27 2.03 17.04
C SER A 66 2.66 1.97 16.40
N ALA A 67 2.75 1.77 15.07
CA ALA A 67 4.01 1.76 14.34
C ALA A 67 4.62 3.18 14.26
N PHE A 68 3.78 4.22 14.19
CA PHE A 68 4.24 5.61 14.18
C PHE A 68 4.83 6.05 15.53
N THR A 69 4.34 5.48 16.65
CA THR A 69 4.90 5.76 17.99
C THR A 69 6.39 5.40 18.07
N ASN A 70 6.82 4.36 17.36
CA ASN A 70 8.21 3.88 17.35
C ASN A 70 9.04 4.49 16.21
N ALA A 71 8.44 5.30 15.33
CA ALA A 71 9.06 5.82 14.13
C ALA A 71 9.52 7.28 14.31
N ALA A 72 10.35 7.56 15.31
CA ALA A 72 10.85 8.92 15.59
C ALA A 72 11.50 9.58 14.37
N GLY A 73 12.18 8.79 13.52
CA GLY A 73 12.75 9.25 12.26
C GLY A 73 11.70 9.76 11.27
N TYR A 74 10.54 9.10 11.17
CA TYR A 74 9.46 9.52 10.27
C TYR A 74 8.81 10.83 10.70
N ILE A 75 8.64 11.04 12.01
CA ILE A 75 7.99 12.23 12.56
C ILE A 75 8.74 13.50 12.18
N VAL A 76 10.08 13.44 12.13
CA VAL A 76 10.95 14.59 11.80
C VAL A 76 11.23 14.73 10.31
N LEU A 77 10.73 13.83 9.47
CA LEU A 77 10.94 13.92 8.02
C LEU A 77 10.23 15.15 7.46
N PRO A 78 10.89 15.92 6.57
CA PRO A 78 10.23 16.91 5.74
C PRO A 78 9.07 16.28 4.94
N VAL A 79 8.04 17.07 4.67
CA VAL A 79 6.81 16.62 3.98
C VAL A 79 7.13 15.96 2.63
N GLU A 80 8.08 16.54 1.90
CA GLU A 80 8.58 16.02 0.63
C GLU A 80 9.17 14.60 0.73
N ASN A 81 9.78 14.25 1.87
CA ASN A 81 10.37 12.94 2.11
C ASN A 81 9.36 11.93 2.68
N LYS A 82 8.30 12.42 3.33
CA LYS A 82 7.19 11.56 3.77
C LYS A 82 6.48 10.93 2.58
N TYR A 83 6.28 11.70 1.51
CA TYR A 83 5.69 11.18 0.28
C TYR A 83 6.51 10.02 -0.32
N PHE A 84 7.84 10.17 -0.43
CA PHE A 84 8.71 9.07 -0.87
C PHE A 84 8.61 7.84 0.05
N THR A 85 8.52 8.06 1.36
CA THR A 85 8.32 6.98 2.33
C THR A 85 7.02 6.22 2.04
N TRP A 86 5.93 6.91 1.73
CA TRP A 86 4.67 6.27 1.35
C TRP A 86 4.75 5.52 0.01
N GLN A 87 5.48 6.06 -0.97
CA GLN A 87 5.71 5.33 -2.23
C GLN A 87 6.41 3.98 -1.99
N CYS A 88 7.33 3.88 -1.02
CA CYS A 88 7.95 2.59 -0.65
C CYS A 88 6.97 1.57 -0.05
N HIS A 89 5.81 2.03 0.46
CA HIS A 89 4.76 1.16 0.99
C HIS A 89 3.74 0.75 -0.08
N MET A 90 3.90 1.21 -1.32
CA MET A 90 2.95 0.99 -2.41
C MET A 90 3.60 0.12 -3.48
N LEU A 91 2.97 -1.01 -3.80
CA LEU A 91 3.37 -1.87 -4.90
C LEU A 91 2.35 -1.79 -6.03
N CYS A 92 2.81 -1.38 -7.21
CA CYS A 92 2.01 -1.44 -8.43
C CYS A 92 1.74 -2.91 -8.78
N GLY A 93 0.47 -3.32 -8.75
CA GLY A 93 0.07 -4.72 -8.89
C GLY A 93 -0.76 -5.24 -7.72
N TYR A 94 -1.46 -6.35 -7.97
CA TYR A 94 -2.12 -7.13 -6.93
C TYR A 94 -1.18 -8.22 -6.44
N PHE A 95 -0.79 -8.16 -5.17
CA PHE A 95 0.03 -9.17 -4.53
C PHE A 95 -0.73 -9.80 -3.36
N SER A 96 -1.21 -11.03 -3.54
CA SER A 96 -1.86 -11.76 -2.45
C SER A 96 -0.86 -12.12 -1.36
N THR A 97 -1.37 -12.34 -0.14
CA THR A 97 -0.55 -12.78 1.00
C THR A 97 0.21 -14.07 0.71
N SER A 98 -0.39 -15.00 -0.07
CA SER A 98 0.27 -16.22 -0.52
C SER A 98 1.46 -15.94 -1.44
N VAL A 99 1.30 -15.04 -2.41
CA VAL A 99 2.37 -14.63 -3.32
C VAL A 99 3.49 -13.95 -2.54
N LEU A 100 3.16 -12.96 -1.70
CA LEU A 100 4.13 -12.26 -0.86
C LEU A 100 4.89 -13.23 0.05
N ARG A 101 4.18 -14.17 0.69
CA ARG A 101 4.78 -15.18 1.56
C ARG A 101 5.71 -16.11 0.79
N GLN A 102 5.34 -16.53 -0.42
CA GLN A 102 6.18 -17.40 -1.23
C GLN A 102 7.43 -16.66 -1.71
N THR A 103 7.29 -15.42 -2.21
CA THR A 103 8.41 -14.58 -2.62
C THR A 103 9.40 -14.36 -1.47
N ALA A 104 8.91 -14.10 -0.26
CA ALA A 104 9.77 -13.96 0.93
C ALA A 104 10.54 -15.25 1.27
N LYS A 105 9.89 -16.42 1.15
CA LYS A 105 10.56 -17.72 1.34
C LYS A 105 11.64 -17.96 0.29
N ASP A 106 11.32 -17.70 -0.97
CA ASP A 106 12.25 -17.90 -2.08
C ASP A 106 13.48 -16.99 -1.91
N TRP A 107 13.27 -15.74 -1.50
CA TRP A 107 14.34 -14.80 -1.19
C TRP A 107 15.22 -15.29 -0.05
N LEU A 108 14.64 -15.73 1.06
CA LEU A 108 15.40 -16.28 2.19
C LEU A 108 16.25 -17.48 1.75
N ILE A 109 15.69 -18.38 0.95
CA ILE A 109 16.41 -19.53 0.41
C ILE A 109 17.58 -19.08 -0.49
N ALA A 110 17.37 -18.08 -1.34
CA ALA A 110 18.42 -17.54 -2.22
C ALA A 110 19.58 -16.92 -1.43
N VAL A 111 19.27 -16.13 -0.40
CA VAL A 111 20.26 -15.52 0.52
C VAL A 111 21.06 -16.58 1.25
N VAL A 112 20.39 -17.59 1.84
CA VAL A 112 21.06 -18.70 2.55
C VAL A 112 21.94 -19.52 1.61
N ARG A 113 21.54 -19.67 0.34
CA ARG A 113 22.30 -20.43 -0.68
C ARG A 113 23.38 -19.61 -1.39
N GLY A 114 23.55 -18.33 -1.05
CA GLY A 114 24.52 -17.44 -1.69
C GLY A 114 24.30 -17.28 -3.20
N GLN A 115 23.05 -17.43 -3.69
CA GLN A 115 22.77 -17.24 -5.11
C GLN A 115 22.61 -15.76 -5.45
N ASN A 116 23.32 -15.32 -6.50
CA ASN A 116 23.35 -13.94 -6.95
C ASN A 116 21.94 -13.48 -7.40
N ASN A 117 21.40 -12.46 -6.73
CA ASN A 117 20.01 -12.01 -6.79
C ASN A 117 19.58 -11.30 -8.09
N SER A 118 19.98 -11.77 -9.27
CA SER A 118 19.58 -11.14 -10.55
C SER A 118 18.08 -11.25 -10.84
N LYS A 119 17.38 -12.19 -10.18
CA LYS A 119 15.95 -12.46 -10.41
C LYS A 119 14.99 -11.49 -9.70
N TYR A 120 15.46 -10.71 -8.72
CA TYR A 120 14.61 -9.87 -7.85
C TYR A 120 14.93 -8.38 -7.93
N LYS A 121 15.62 -7.96 -9.00
CA LYS A 121 15.90 -6.55 -9.25
C LYS A 121 14.60 -5.89 -9.73
N MET A 122 13.91 -5.21 -8.81
CA MET A 122 12.79 -4.32 -9.11
C MET A 122 13.29 -3.10 -9.88
#